data_AF-A0AAV6VQ07-F1
#
_entry.id   AF-A0AAV6VQ07-F1
#
_cell.length_a   1.000
_cell.length_b   1.000
_cell.length_c   1.000
_cell.angle_alpha   90.00
_cell.angle_beta   90.00
_cell.angle_gamma   90.00
#
_symmetry.space_group_name_H-M   'P 1'
#
loop_
_entity.id
_entity.type
_entity.pdbx_description
1 polymer ?
#
loop_
_entity_poly.entity_id
_entity_poly.type
_entity_poly.pdbx_seq_one_letter_code
_entity_poly.pdbx_strand_id
1 'polypeptide(L)'
;MEDYTGEVVWVKQALENNFRCLPIAKIVLEGVGFGCIQTKAAILDNSVDMEHYLLGNYTQELIDSIKHNSQPLNVVVTRSQAHRGKERTNGEVKLERKSRRIRGSLR
;
A
#
# COMPACT_ATOMS: atom_id res chain seq x y z
N MET A 1 0.39 -9.08 -23.56
CA MET A 1 -0.80 -8.31 -24.00
C MET A 1 -1.85 -8.53 -22.92
N GLU A 2 -2.38 -7.46 -22.34
CA GLU A 2 -3.38 -7.56 -21.27
C GLU A 2 -4.72 -7.99 -21.89
N ASP A 3 -5.39 -8.99 -21.28
CA ASP A 3 -6.67 -9.53 -21.76
C ASP A 3 -7.84 -8.65 -21.26
N TYR A 4 -7.89 -7.43 -21.80
CA TYR A 4 -8.96 -6.48 -21.51
C TYR A 4 -10.32 -7.03 -21.90
N THR A 5 -11.30 -6.90 -21.02
CA THR A 5 -12.66 -7.42 -21.26
C THR A 5 -13.55 -6.45 -22.02
N GLY A 6 -13.11 -5.19 -22.20
CA GLY A 6 -13.92 -4.08 -22.71
C GLY A 6 -14.84 -3.46 -21.65
N GLU A 7 -14.90 -4.02 -20.45
CA GLU A 7 -15.63 -3.45 -19.31
C GLU A 7 -14.77 -2.39 -18.60
N VAL A 8 -15.45 -1.46 -17.92
CA VAL A 8 -14.80 -0.40 -17.15
C VAL A 8 -15.47 -0.22 -15.80
N VAL A 9 -14.71 0.25 -14.81
CA VAL A 9 -15.21 0.64 -13.49
C VAL A 9 -14.86 2.09 -13.17
N TRP A 10 -15.78 2.80 -12.55
CA TRP A 10 -15.54 4.16 -12.07
C TRP A 10 -15.18 4.13 -10.59
N VAL A 11 -13.98 4.61 -10.26
CA VAL A 11 -13.48 4.65 -8.89
C VAL A 11 -13.34 6.10 -8.46
N LYS A 12 -13.90 6.43 -7.30
CA LYS A 12 -13.70 7.74 -6.68
C LYS A 12 -12.38 7.75 -5.94
N GLN A 13 -11.46 8.63 -6.34
CA GLN A 13 -10.19 8.80 -5.62
C GLN A 13 -10.44 9.51 -4.29
N ALA A 14 -9.78 9.01 -3.24
CA ALA A 14 -10.04 9.47 -1.89
C ALA A 14 -9.50 10.90 -1.62
N LEU A 15 -8.46 11.31 -2.34
CA LEU A 15 -7.81 12.62 -2.17
C LEU A 15 -8.34 13.69 -3.11
N GLU A 16 -8.50 13.36 -4.39
CA GLU A 16 -8.76 14.36 -5.43
C GLU A 16 -10.26 14.59 -5.69
N ASN A 17 -11.15 13.85 -5.00
CA ASN A 17 -12.61 13.85 -5.21
C ASN A 17 -13.07 13.62 -6.67
N ASN A 18 -12.12 13.28 -7.56
CA ASN A 18 -12.31 12.96 -8.96
C ASN A 18 -12.70 11.49 -9.12
N PHE A 19 -13.47 11.20 -10.16
CA PHE A 19 -13.75 9.84 -10.59
C PHE A 19 -12.79 9.44 -11.71
N ARG A 20 -12.19 8.26 -11.58
CA ARG A 20 -11.32 7.68 -12.59
C ARG A 20 -11.97 6.44 -13.20
N CYS A 21 -11.98 6.38 -14.53
CA CYS A 21 -12.40 5.21 -15.28
C CYS A 21 -11.22 4.24 -15.40
N LEU A 22 -11.36 3.03 -14.85
CA LEU A 22 -10.33 1.98 -14.91
C LEU A 22 -10.82 0.83 -15.79
N PRO A 23 -10.00 0.37 -16.76
CA PRO A 23 -10.35 -0.78 -17.58
C PRO A 23 -10.27 -2.07 -16.76
N ILE A 24 -11.12 -3.04 -17.09
CA ILE A 24 -11.12 -4.37 -16.48
C ILE A 24 -10.40 -5.35 -17.41
N ALA A 25 -9.57 -6.21 -16.82
CA ALA A 25 -8.93 -7.31 -17.53
C ALA A 25 -9.17 -8.65 -16.82
N LYS A 26 -9.17 -9.72 -17.61
CA LYS A 26 -9.10 -11.08 -17.08
C LYS A 26 -7.66 -11.36 -16.63
N ILE A 27 -7.53 -11.85 -15.41
CA ILE A 27 -6.27 -12.30 -14.85
C ILE A 27 -6.40 -13.74 -14.39
N VAL A 28 -5.31 -14.48 -14.56
CA VAL A 28 -5.18 -15.85 -14.06
C VAL A 28 -4.15 -15.82 -12.94
N LEU A 29 -4.57 -16.20 -11.74
CA LEU A 29 -3.71 -16.34 -10.58
C LEU A 29 -3.42 -17.82 -10.38
N GLU A 30 -2.14 -18.19 -10.46
CA GLU A 30 -1.68 -19.55 -10.21
C GLU A 30 -0.89 -19.60 -8.91
N GLY A 31 -1.16 -20.60 -8.06
CA GLY A 31 -0.38 -20.79 -6.86
C GLY A 31 -0.56 -22.15 -6.20
N VAL A 32 0.49 -22.55 -5.48
CA VAL A 32 0.52 -23.82 -4.75
C VAL A 32 -0.47 -23.73 -3.58
N GLY A 33 -1.50 -24.59 -3.60
CA GLY A 33 -2.50 -24.71 -2.54
C GLY A 33 -3.91 -24.20 -2.92
N PHE A 34 -4.01 -23.25 -3.85
CA PHE A 34 -5.32 -22.76 -4.36
C PHE A 34 -5.52 -23.03 -5.86
N GLY A 35 -4.53 -23.62 -6.54
CA GLY A 35 -4.64 -24.03 -7.93
C GLY A 35 -4.62 -22.83 -8.89
N CYS A 36 -5.56 -22.83 -9.84
CA CYS A 36 -5.72 -21.78 -10.85
C CYS A 36 -7.04 -21.03 -10.62
N ILE A 37 -6.94 -19.72 -10.40
CA ILE A 37 -8.08 -18.84 -10.21
C ILE A 37 -8.13 -17.86 -11.37
N GLN A 38 -9.20 -17.93 -12.15
CA GLN A 38 -9.50 -16.93 -13.16
C GLN A 38 -10.44 -15.88 -12.56
N THR A 39 -10.05 -14.61 -12.65
CA THR A 39 -10.87 -13.50 -12.14
C THR A 39 -10.76 -12.27 -13.04
N LYS A 40 -11.66 -11.31 -12.84
CA LYS A 40 -11.63 -9.98 -13.47
C LYS A 40 -11.11 -8.97 -12.47
N ALA A 41 -10.16 -8.14 -12.87
CA ALA A 41 -9.59 -7.09 -12.03
C ALA A 41 -9.53 -5.77 -12.78
N ALA A 42 -9.76 -4.67 -12.05
CA ALA A 42 -9.48 -3.34 -12.57
C ALA A 42 -7.97 -3.13 -12.67
N ILE A 43 -7.51 -2.64 -13.81
CA ILE A 43 -6.09 -2.30 -14.00
C ILE A 43 -5.85 -0.90 -13.46
N LEU A 44 -4.86 -0.79 -12.57
CA LEU A 44 -4.36 0.48 -12.08
C LEU A 44 -3.22 0.94 -12.98
N ASP A 45 -3.38 2.11 -13.58
CA ASP A 45 -2.28 2.76 -14.30
C ASP A 45 -1.27 3.38 -13.32
N ASN A 46 -0.01 3.45 -13.72
CA ASN A 46 1.12 3.99 -12.95
C ASN A 46 0.94 5.46 -12.56
N SER A 47 0.02 6.18 -13.21
CA SER A 47 -0.34 7.54 -12.81
C SER A 47 -1.23 7.61 -11.57
N VAL A 48 -1.78 6.49 -11.07
CA VAL A 48 -2.52 6.53 -9.79
C VAL A 48 -1.54 6.65 -8.65
N ASP A 49 -1.64 7.77 -7.96
CA ASP A 49 -0.90 7.99 -6.73
C ASP A 49 -1.37 7.05 -5.62
N MET A 50 -0.50 6.11 -5.25
CA MET A 50 -0.64 5.23 -4.09
C MET A 50 0.31 5.61 -2.95
N GLU A 51 1.00 6.75 -3.04
CA GLU A 51 1.99 7.18 -2.03
C GLU A 51 1.31 7.72 -0.77
N HIS A 52 0.05 8.15 -0.89
CA HIS A 52 -0.70 8.76 0.20
C HIS A 52 -1.63 7.76 0.89
N TYR A 53 -1.55 7.72 2.22
CA TYR A 53 -2.47 6.99 3.07
C TYR A 53 -3.39 7.96 3.78
N LEU A 54 -4.68 7.63 3.87
CA LEU A 54 -5.62 8.34 4.72
C LEU A 54 -5.47 7.85 6.17
N LEU A 55 -5.22 8.78 7.07
CA LEU A 55 -5.20 8.51 8.50
C LEU A 55 -6.56 8.88 9.10
N GLY A 56 -7.10 8.03 9.98
CA GLY A 56 -8.27 8.39 10.76
C GLY A 56 -7.96 9.50 11.76
N ASN A 57 -8.96 10.33 12.07
CA ASN A 57 -8.81 11.48 12.97
C ASN A 57 -8.19 11.09 14.33
N TYR A 58 -8.65 10.00 14.93
CA TYR A 58 -8.09 9.50 16.19
C TYR A 58 -6.61 9.16 16.10
N THR A 59 -6.18 8.52 15.00
CA THR A 59 -4.76 8.21 14.78
C THR A 59 -3.95 9.49 14.59
N GLN A 60 -4.52 10.52 13.95
CA GLN A 60 -3.89 11.82 13.78
C GLN A 60 -3.68 12.49 15.15
N GLU A 61 -4.72 12.57 15.98
CA GLU A 61 -4.65 13.08 17.35
C GLU A 61 -3.62 12.32 18.20
N LEU A 62 -3.61 10.99 18.08
CA LEU A 62 -2.64 10.15 18.79
C LEU A 62 -1.21 10.47 18.37
N ILE A 63 -0.93 10.58 17.06
CA ILE A 63 0.40 10.94 16.56
C ILE A 63 0.80 12.34 17.05
N ASP A 64 -0.12 13.29 17.06
CA ASP A 64 0.15 14.65 17.50
C ASP A 64 0.45 14.69 19.01
N SER A 65 -0.26 13.89 19.82
CA SER A 65 0.04 13.74 21.24
C SER A 65 1.41 13.09 21.49
N ILE A 66 1.79 12.08 20.71
CA ILE A 66 3.10 11.40 20.81
C ILE A 66 4.21 12.37 20.45
N LYS A 67 4.05 13.16 19.38
CA LYS A 67 4.99 14.21 18.96
C LYS A 67 5.14 15.28 20.03
N HIS A 68 4.02 15.77 20.58
CA HIS A 68 4.02 16.77 21.65
C HIS A 68 4.77 16.28 22.89
N ASN A 69 4.55 15.03 23.28
CA ASN A 69 5.21 14.39 24.41
C ASN A 69 6.63 13.86 24.11
N SER A 70 7.16 14.11 22.89
CA SER A 70 8.47 13.62 22.43
C SER A 70 8.69 12.12 22.65
N GLN A 71 7.62 11.33 22.55
CA GLN A 71 7.69 9.88 22.72
C GLN A 71 8.12 9.21 21.41
N PRO A 72 8.87 8.09 21.48
CA PRO A 72 9.29 7.39 20.27
C PRO A 72 8.10 6.72 19.57
N LEU A 73 7.90 7.06 18.30
CA LEU A 73 6.92 6.42 17.43
C LEU A 73 7.57 5.28 16.65
N ASN A 74 7.08 4.05 16.83
CA ASN A 74 7.53 2.91 16.04
C ASN A 74 6.71 2.82 14.77
N VAL A 75 7.36 3.02 13.61
CA VAL A 75 6.72 2.94 12.29
C VAL A 75 7.14 1.65 11.59
N VAL A 76 6.17 0.95 11.02
CA VAL A 76 6.43 -0.21 10.15
C VAL A 76 6.54 0.30 8.73
N VAL A 77 7.68 0.05 8.09
CA VAL A 77 7.94 0.41 6.70
C VAL A 77 8.20 -0.85 5.87
N THR A 78 7.74 -0.86 4.62
CA THR A 78 8.07 -1.94 3.69
C THR A 78 9.52 -1.84 3.24
N ARG A 79 10.05 -2.93 2.65
CA ARG A 79 11.45 -2.96 2.17
C ARG A 79 11.73 -1.89 1.10
N SER A 80 10.80 -1.66 0.19
CA SER A 80 10.91 -0.64 -0.86
C SER A 80 10.85 0.78 -0.28
N GLN A 81 9.95 1.04 0.66
CA GLN A 81 9.85 2.32 1.36
C GLN A 81 11.14 2.64 2.15
N ALA A 82 11.71 1.64 2.85
CA ALA A 82 12.97 1.80 3.56
C ALA A 82 14.17 2.07 2.63
N HIS A 83 14.10 1.63 1.36
CA HIS A 83 15.12 1.93 0.37
C HIS A 83 15.00 3.39 -0.13
N ARG A 84 13.79 3.80 -0.53
CA ARG A 84 13.49 5.19 -0.95
C ARG A 84 13.76 6.22 0.14
N GLY A 85 13.47 5.88 1.40
CA GLY A 85 13.72 6.77 2.55
C GLY A 85 15.20 7.12 2.72
N LYS A 86 16.10 6.16 2.49
CA LYS A 86 17.56 6.38 2.59
C LYS A 86 18.11 7.29 1.50
N GLU A 87 17.51 7.27 0.31
CA GLU A 87 17.87 8.15 -0.80
C GLU A 87 17.41 9.59 -0.54
N ARG A 88 16.28 9.77 0.18
CA ARG A 88 15.75 11.08 0.56
C ARG A 88 16.43 11.70 1.78
N THR A 89 17.08 10.90 2.63
CA THR A 89 17.75 11.37 3.85
C THR A 89 19.27 11.16 3.76
N ASN A 90 19.98 12.12 3.19
CA ASN A 90 21.41 12.30 3.47
C ASN A 90 21.67 12.82 4.92
N GLY A 91 20.66 12.79 5.79
CA GLY A 91 20.77 13.05 7.22
C GLY A 91 20.45 11.78 8.03
N GLU A 92 21.29 11.50 9.02
CA GLU A 92 21.33 10.26 9.79
C GLU A 92 19.97 9.88 10.43
N VAL A 93 19.31 8.86 9.89
CA VAL A 93 18.22 8.16 10.58
C VAL A 93 18.74 6.79 11.02
N LYS A 94 18.94 6.61 12.34
CA LYS A 94 19.36 5.34 12.94
C LYS A 94 18.19 4.34 12.90
N LEU A 95 18.06 3.64 11.77
CA LEU A 95 17.02 2.63 11.55
C LEU A 95 17.41 1.32 12.29
N GLU A 96 16.87 1.09 13.49
CA GLU A 96 17.02 -0.21 14.16
C GLU A 96 16.16 -1.26 13.45
N ARG A 97 16.81 -2.23 12.79
CA ARG A 97 16.12 -3.33 12.10
C ARG A 97 15.80 -4.47 13.06
N LYS A 98 14.67 -4.39 13.75
CA LYS A 98 14.14 -5.55 14.51
C LYS A 98 13.26 -6.43 13.62
N SER A 99 13.90 -7.37 12.92
CA SER A 99 13.22 -8.34 12.05
C SER A 99 12.53 -9.42 12.89
N ARG A 100 11.24 -9.24 13.20
CA ARG A 100 10.40 -10.32 13.74
C ARG A 100 9.63 -10.99 12.60
N ARG A 101 10.00 -12.23 12.29
CA ARG A 101 9.28 -13.09 11.35
C ARG A 101 8.02 -13.60 12.06
N ILE A 102 6.87 -13.05 11.72
CA ILE A 102 5.59 -13.55 12.21
C ILE A 102 5.32 -14.87 11.48
N ARG A 103 5.53 -16.00 12.16
CA ARG A 103 5.15 -17.32 11.64
C ARG A 103 3.64 -17.45 11.81
N GLY A 104 2.88 -17.32 10.72
CA GLY A 104 1.48 -17.71 10.72
C GLY A 104 1.40 -19.22 10.91
N SER A 105 0.79 -19.67 12.01
CA SER A 105 0.35 -21.05 12.15
C SER A 105 -1.03 -21.11 11.49
N LEU A 106 -1.16 -21.80 10.35
CA LEU A 106 -2.46 -22.28 9.94
C LEU A 106 -2.90 -23.32 10.99
N ARG A 107 -4.09 -23.12 11.56
CA ARG A 107 -4.82 -24.15 12.29
C ARG A 107 -5.73 -24.87 11.31
#